data_AF-A0AA42X508-F1
#
_entry.id   AF-A0AA42X508-F1
#
_cell.length_a   1.000
_cell.length_b   1.000
_cell.length_c   1.000
_cell.angle_alpha   90.00
_cell.angle_beta   90.00
_cell.angle_gamma   90.00
#
_symmetry.space_group_name_H-M   'P 1'
#
loop_
_entity.id
_entity.type
_entity.pdbx_description
1 polymer ?
#
loop_
_entity_poly.entity_id
_entity_poly.type
_entity_poly.pdbx_seq_one_letter_code
_entity_poly.pdbx_strand_id
1 'polypeptide(L)'
;MSIKITVLKNEIDERVGSFKNDKGEDVKFTTRKQKAKLETAGFAYPFDVRLEDGQSGYPEGEYELDVDSMLQVNKGVASLSKFTVLRMVPKAAPRAPAQA
;
A
#
# COMPACT_ATOMS: atom_id res chain seq x y z
N MET A 1 -9.88 12.90 6.36
CA MET A 1 -8.52 12.57 6.83
C MET A 1 -7.82 11.87 5.68
N SER A 2 -6.69 12.38 5.23
CA SER A 2 -5.89 11.76 4.16
C SER A 2 -4.62 11.21 4.80
N ILE A 3 -4.36 9.91 4.64
CA ILE A 3 -3.12 9.26 5.09
C ILE A 3 -2.18 9.25 3.90
N LYS A 4 -1.10 10.01 3.99
CA LYS A 4 -0.13 10.14 2.91
C LYS A 4 0.83 8.95 2.92
N ILE A 5 1.01 8.34 1.76
CA ILE A 5 1.98 7.28 1.49
C ILE A 5 2.94 7.78 0.43
N THR A 6 4.24 7.67 0.68
CA THR A 6 5.28 7.98 -0.30
C THR A 6 5.98 6.69 -0.70
N VAL A 7 5.82 6.27 -1.96
CA VAL A 7 6.50 5.10 -2.51
C VAL A 7 7.93 5.51 -2.85
N LEU A 8 8.92 4.84 -2.23
CA LEU A 8 10.33 5.27 -2.26
C LEU A 8 11.12 4.66 -3.42
N LYS A 9 10.75 3.43 -3.81
CA LYS A 9 11.39 2.67 -4.88
C LYS A 9 10.38 1.82 -5.62
N ASN A 10 10.56 1.64 -6.93
CA ASN A 10 9.77 0.69 -7.72
C ASN A 10 10.23 -0.79 -7.59
N GLU A 11 11.10 -1.09 -6.64
CA GLU A 11 11.54 -2.48 -6.39
C GLU A 11 10.47 -3.25 -5.61
N ILE A 12 10.07 -4.40 -6.16
CA ILE A 12 9.16 -5.35 -5.50
C ILE A 12 9.99 -6.46 -4.87
N ASP A 13 9.96 -6.54 -3.55
CA ASP A 13 10.47 -7.68 -2.79
C ASP A 13 9.44 -8.81 -2.85
N GLU A 14 9.75 -9.83 -3.64
CA GLU A 14 8.91 -10.99 -3.86
C GLU A 14 9.49 -12.23 -3.17
N ARG A 15 8.68 -12.84 -2.30
CA ARG A 15 8.99 -14.10 -1.64
C ARG A 15 7.91 -15.12 -1.94
N VAL A 16 8.34 -16.24 -2.52
CA VAL A 16 7.51 -17.41 -2.79
C VAL A 16 7.93 -18.58 -1.91
N GLY A 17 6.97 -19.41 -1.53
CA GLY A 17 7.24 -20.65 -0.80
C GLY A 17 5.99 -21.49 -0.64
N SER A 18 6.13 -22.63 0.03
CA SER A 18 5.01 -23.48 0.41
C SER A 18 5.22 -24.02 1.83
N PHE A 19 4.13 -24.30 2.52
CA PHE A 19 4.13 -24.99 3.80
C PHE A 19 2.96 -25.97 3.85
N LYS A 20 3.09 -27.03 4.66
CA LYS A 20 1.99 -27.97 4.89
C LYS A 20 1.02 -27.41 5.92
N ASN A 21 -0.28 -27.44 5.62
CA ASN A 21 -1.31 -27.13 6.60
C ASN A 21 -1.53 -28.31 7.57
N ASP A 22 -2.42 -28.13 8.56
CA ASP A 22 -2.72 -29.15 9.58
C ASP A 22 -3.34 -30.45 8.99
N LYS A 23 -3.77 -30.41 7.72
CA LYS A 23 -4.31 -31.57 6.98
C LYS A 23 -3.24 -32.25 6.11
N GLY A 24 -2.00 -31.76 6.14
CA GLY A 24 -0.89 -32.29 5.33
C GLY A 24 -0.88 -31.82 3.88
N GLU A 25 -1.72 -30.86 3.51
CA GLU A 25 -1.81 -30.31 2.14
C GLU A 25 -0.80 -29.17 1.96
N ASP A 26 -0.16 -29.10 0.78
CA ASP A 26 0.77 -28.02 0.45
C ASP A 26 0.03 -26.72 0.12
N VAL A 27 0.19 -25.72 0.99
CA VAL A 27 -0.31 -24.36 0.79
C VAL A 27 0.83 -23.49 0.27
N LYS A 28 0.67 -22.98 -0.96
CA LYS A 28 1.60 -22.01 -1.54
C LYS A 28 1.33 -20.62 -0.98
N PHE A 29 2.39 -19.87 -0.73
CA PHE A 29 2.30 -18.45 -0.43
C PHE A 29 3.22 -17.64 -1.34
N THR A 30 2.71 -16.49 -1.75
CA THR A 30 3.47 -15.45 -2.43
C THR A 30 3.28 -14.17 -1.64
N THR A 31 4.37 -13.49 -1.30
CA THR A 31 4.35 -12.18 -0.66
C THR A 31 5.08 -11.21 -1.57
N ARG A 32 4.39 -10.15 -1.99
CA ARG A 32 4.94 -9.10 -2.85
C ARG A 32 4.82 -7.78 -2.12
N LYS A 33 5.95 -7.14 -1.84
CA LYS A 33 6.03 -5.93 -1.03
C LYS A 33 6.85 -4.86 -1.71
N GLN A 34 6.41 -3.62 -1.58
CA GLN A 34 7.13 -2.45 -2.07
C GLN A 34 7.40 -1.48 -0.92
N LYS A 35 8.61 -0.92 -0.88
CA LYS A 35 9.02 -0.02 0.20
C LYS A 35 8.42 1.36 0.05
N ALA A 36 7.78 1.83 1.11
CA ALA A 36 7.16 3.15 1.20
C ALA A 36 7.36 3.76 2.59
N LYS A 37 6.88 5.00 2.71
CA LYS A 37 6.81 5.77 3.95
C LYS A 37 5.36 6.16 4.20
N LEU A 38 4.82 5.86 5.37
CA LEU A 38 3.48 6.29 5.79
C LEU A 38 3.58 7.49 6.71
N GLU A 39 2.89 8.57 6.35
CA GLU A 39 2.85 9.81 7.13
C GLU A 39 1.49 9.95 7.83
N THR A 40 1.51 9.93 9.16
CA THR A 40 0.32 10.07 10.00
C THR A 40 0.68 10.76 11.32
N ALA A 41 -0.23 11.58 11.84
CA ALA A 41 -0.06 12.31 13.11
C ALA A 41 1.27 13.09 13.23
N GLY A 42 1.83 13.59 12.12
CA GLY A 42 3.09 14.33 12.09
C GLY A 42 4.36 13.46 12.07
N PHE A 43 4.22 12.13 12.01
CA PHE A 43 5.35 11.20 11.95
C PHE A 43 5.38 10.43 10.62
N ALA A 44 6.59 10.01 10.25
CA ALA A 44 6.86 9.22 9.07
C ALA A 44 7.39 7.85 9.45
N TYR A 45 6.66 6.79 9.11
CA TYR A 45 7.00 5.41 9.45
C TYR A 45 7.39 4.61 8.21
N PRO A 46 8.39 3.70 8.30
CA PRO A 46 8.62 2.70 7.27
C PRO A 46 7.35 1.87 7.06
N PHE A 47 6.95 1.70 5.81
CA PHE A 47 5.72 1.00 5.44
C PHE A 47 5.96 0.07 4.25
N ASP A 48 5.43 -1.15 4.32
CA ASP A 48 5.46 -2.10 3.21
C ASP A 48 4.10 -2.06 2.50
N VAL A 49 4.06 -1.54 1.28
CA VAL A 49 2.89 -1.64 0.39
C VAL A 49 2.79 -3.07 -0.10
N ARG A 50 1.75 -3.79 0.31
CA ARG A 50 1.53 -5.18 -0.10
C ARG A 50 0.72 -5.22 -1.38
N LEU A 51 1.26 -5.92 -2.37
CA LEU A 51 0.67 -6.09 -3.70
C LEU A 51 0.00 -7.46 -3.81
N GLU A 52 -1.05 -7.53 -4.61
CA GLU A 52 -1.62 -8.79 -5.05
C GLU A 52 -0.69 -9.55 -6.00
N ASP A 53 -0.98 -10.83 -6.20
CA ASP A 53 -0.23 -11.63 -7.16
C ASP A 53 -0.43 -11.09 -8.58
N GLY A 54 0.65 -10.93 -9.33
CA GLY A 54 0.63 -10.30 -10.66
C GLY A 54 0.36 -8.79 -10.71
N GLN A 55 -0.04 -8.13 -9.61
CA GLN A 55 -0.25 -6.68 -9.58
C GLN A 55 1.06 -5.93 -9.85
N SER A 56 1.04 -4.95 -10.75
CA SER A 56 2.21 -4.07 -10.96
C SER A 56 2.48 -3.22 -9.72
N GLY A 57 3.76 -2.94 -9.46
CA GLY A 57 4.16 -2.01 -8.41
C GLY A 57 3.62 -0.62 -8.66
N TYR A 58 3.42 0.14 -7.59
CA TYR A 58 3.08 1.56 -7.71
C TYR A 58 4.32 2.33 -8.19
N PRO A 59 4.20 3.27 -9.12
CA PRO A 59 5.27 4.20 -9.43
C PRO A 59 5.77 4.94 -8.17
N GLU A 60 7.00 5.41 -8.21
CA GLU A 60 7.53 6.27 -7.15
C GLU A 60 6.75 7.59 -7.12
N GLY A 61 6.38 8.02 -5.91
CA GLY A 61 5.59 9.24 -5.76
C GLY A 61 4.74 9.28 -4.50
N GLU A 62 3.91 10.32 -4.45
CA GLU A 62 3.00 10.58 -3.34
C GLU A 62 1.59 10.10 -3.65
N TYR A 63 1.05 9.36 -2.70
CA TYR A 63 -0.25 8.72 -2.78
C TYR A 63 -1.05 8.99 -1.51
N GLU A 64 -2.36 8.84 -1.62
CA GLU A 64 -3.27 8.72 -0.50
C GLU A 64 -3.67 7.25 -0.32
N LEU A 65 -3.67 6.79 0.92
CA LEU A 65 -4.22 5.49 1.27
C LEU A 65 -5.74 5.49 1.12
N ASP A 66 -6.28 4.63 0.26
CA ASP A 66 -7.72 4.51 0.05
C ASP A 66 -8.34 3.60 1.13
N VAL A 67 -8.60 4.20 2.29
CA VAL A 67 -9.19 3.52 3.45
C VAL A 67 -10.54 2.93 3.11
N ASP A 68 -11.35 3.61 2.30
CA ASP A 68 -12.70 3.18 1.95
C ASP A 68 -12.66 1.90 1.11
N SER A 69 -11.81 1.87 0.09
CA SER A 69 -11.60 0.69 -0.75
C SER A 69 -10.95 -0.48 0.00
N MET A 70 -10.19 -0.19 1.07
CA MET A 70 -9.54 -1.21 1.89
C MET A 70 -10.41 -1.72 3.05
N LEU A 71 -11.50 -1.04 3.40
CA LEU A 71 -12.29 -1.39 4.57
C LEU A 71 -12.98 -2.75 4.39
N GLN A 72 -12.77 -3.64 5.35
CA GLN A 72 -13.38 -4.96 5.42
C GLN A 72 -14.03 -5.15 6.79
N VAL A 73 -15.17 -5.84 6.81
CA VAL A 73 -15.85 -6.22 8.05
C VAL A 73 -15.86 -7.74 8.16
N ASN A 74 -15.24 -8.28 9.20
CA ASN A 74 -15.25 -9.71 9.49
C ASN A 74 -15.75 -9.94 10.92
N LYS A 75 -16.85 -10.68 11.08
CA LYS A 75 -17.47 -10.99 12.39
C LYS A 75 -17.71 -9.74 13.26
N GLY A 76 -18.12 -8.64 12.63
CA GLY A 76 -18.40 -7.36 13.32
C GLY A 76 -17.17 -6.50 13.63
N VAL A 77 -15.96 -6.93 13.24
CA VAL A 77 -14.73 -6.15 13.40
C VAL A 77 -14.37 -5.47 12.08
N ALA A 78 -14.18 -4.15 12.11
CA ALA A 78 -13.64 -3.38 11.00
C ALA A 78 -12.11 -3.54 10.93
N SER A 79 -11.61 -3.96 9.78
CA SER A 79 -10.18 -4.13 9.51
C SER A 79 -9.85 -3.58 8.13
N LEU A 80 -8.61 -3.17 7.91
CA LEU A 80 -8.14 -2.83 6.56
C LEU A 80 -7.63 -4.09 5.86
N SER A 81 -7.87 -4.16 4.55
CA SER A 81 -7.32 -5.18 3.67
C SER A 81 -5.80 -5.25 3.83
N LYS A 82 -5.27 -6.47 3.75
CA LYS A 82 -3.82 -6.68 3.72
C LYS A 82 -3.17 -6.14 2.45
N PHE A 83 -3.92 -5.98 1.35
CA PHE A 83 -3.42 -5.44 0.09
C PHE A 83 -3.70 -3.94 0.06
N THR A 84 -2.64 -3.17 -0.14
CA THR A 84 -2.70 -1.71 -0.04
C THR A 84 -3.29 -1.13 -1.32
N VAL A 85 -4.32 -0.28 -1.18
CA VAL A 85 -4.89 0.48 -2.28
C VAL A 85 -4.42 1.93 -2.16
N LEU A 86 -3.69 2.40 -3.16
CA LEU A 86 -3.15 3.76 -3.22
C LEU A 86 -3.82 4.55 -4.35
N ARG A 87 -4.26 5.77 -4.03
CA ARG A 87 -4.76 6.76 -5.00
C ARG A 87 -3.71 7.83 -5.23
N MET A 88 -3.46 8.19 -6.49
CA MET A 88 -2.55 9.30 -6.79
C MET A 88 -3.12 10.59 -6.22
N VAL A 89 -2.30 11.34 -5.49
CA VAL A 89 -2.66 12.70 -5.10
C VAL A 89 -2.46 13.58 -6.33
N PRO A 90 -3.49 14.31 -6.82
CA PRO A 90 -3.30 15.27 -7.89
C PRO A 90 -2.28 16.30 -7.41
N LYS A 91 -1.13 16.38 -8.09
CA LYS A 91 -0.13 17.40 -7.80
C LYS A 91 -0.79 18.75 -8.06
N ALA A 92 -1.05 19.52 -7.00
CA ALA A 92 -1.62 20.85 -7.12
C ALA A 92 -0.79 21.66 -8.12
N ALA A 93 -1.44 22.19 -9.16
CA ALA A 93 -0.77 23.00 -10.16
C ALA A 93 -0.04 24.17 -9.47
N PRO A 94 1.19 24.52 -9.88
CA PRO A 94 1.86 25.69 -9.33
C PRO A 94 0.95 26.90 -9.54
N ARG A 95 0.61 27.60 -8.45
CA ARG A 95 -0.11 28.87 -8.54
C ARG A 95 0.70 29.79 -9.44
N ALA A 96 0.08 30.31 -10.49
CA ALA A 96 0.71 31.27 -11.39
C ALA A 96 1.28 32.43 -10.56
N PRO A 97 2.49 32.91 -10.86
CA PRO A 97 3.05 34.05 -10.14
C PRO A 97 2.07 35.21 -10.26
N ALA A 98 1.73 35.82 -9.12
CA ALA A 98 0.94 37.04 -9.09
C ALA A 98 1.67 38.08 -9.96
N GLN A 99 1.02 38.50 -11.05
CA GLN A 99 1.53 39.59 -11.88
C GLN A 99 1.57 40.85 -11.00
N ALA A 100 2.77 41.43 -10.91
CA ALA A 100 3.04 42.69 -10.23
C ALA A 100 2.67 43.88 -11.13
#